data_AF-A0A2V2RI50-F1
#
_entry.id   AF-A0A2V2RI50-F1
#
_cell.length_a   1.000
_cell.length_b   1.000
_cell.length_c   1.000
_cell.angle_alpha   90.00
_cell.angle_beta   90.00
_cell.angle_gamma   90.00
#
_symmetry.space_group_name_H-M   'P 1'
#
loop_
_entity.id
_entity.type
_entity.pdbx_description
1 polymer ?
#
loop_
_entity_poly.entity_id
_entity_poly.type
_entity_poly.pdbx_seq_one_letter_code
_entity_poly.pdbx_strand_id
1 'polypeptide(L)'
;MDAFFLLIPFLSIPLYLWLSLEARESYLEEICVHYSDGTYRRPVSPVQQILRGKGSYLVQGKHLGRSFVVEYRYGWKHAAWQRFTNEPAPNEELEIRFPVIQKFWLRMIPQKEDETPEAEIKIGIPVIDDNYIIHSNQVKAAADFLTSSVALYHLQRLYFDRLEIYRGFLRVTFVKPAARSFTQYDLERSVDALASFADYYEAQMRLTVSVLTAHDGTVCPYCRCGLNAAAEAVVTCKHCGTILHESCWTENGQCTTWGCSA
;
A
#
# COMPACT_ATOMS: atom_id res chain seq x y z
N MET A 1 -12.68 46.45 -45.58
CA MET A 1 -12.35 45.01 -45.55
C MET A 1 -11.18 44.83 -44.59
N ASP A 2 -11.39 44.82 -43.27
CA ASP A 2 -10.34 44.48 -42.26
C ASP A 2 -10.95 44.31 -40.86
N ALA A 3 -12.01 43.49 -40.74
CA ALA A 3 -12.61 43.14 -39.44
C ALA A 3 -12.77 41.62 -39.23
N PHE A 4 -12.38 40.81 -40.22
CA PHE A 4 -12.59 39.35 -40.19
C PHE A 4 -11.42 38.56 -39.56
N PHE A 5 -10.27 39.19 -39.32
CA PHE A 5 -9.08 38.52 -38.76
C PHE A 5 -9.01 38.48 -37.23
N LEU A 6 -9.91 39.18 -36.51
CA LEU A 6 -9.89 39.24 -35.04
C LEU A 6 -10.76 38.16 -34.35
N LEU A 7 -11.52 37.36 -35.10
CA LEU A 7 -12.41 36.34 -34.52
C LEU A 7 -11.90 34.89 -34.61
N ILE A 8 -10.83 34.63 -35.38
CA ILE A 8 -10.23 33.29 -35.52
C ILE A 8 -9.62 32.74 -34.21
N PRO A 9 -9.00 33.52 -33.30
CA PRO A 9 -8.38 32.94 -32.10
C PRO A 9 -9.39 32.43 -31.06
N PHE A 10 -10.66 32.83 -31.12
CA PHE A 10 -11.67 32.41 -30.13
C PHE A 10 -12.25 31.02 -30.38
N LEU A 11 -12.16 30.49 -31.60
CA LEU A 11 -12.65 29.14 -31.94
C LEU A 11 -11.55 28.07 -31.90
N SER A 12 -10.27 28.44 -32.06
CA SER A 12 -9.15 27.48 -32.02
C SER A 12 -8.75 27.07 -30.59
N ILE A 13 -8.90 27.97 -29.62
CA ILE A 13 -8.57 27.74 -28.21
C ILE A 13 -9.41 26.60 -27.58
N PRO A 14 -10.75 26.53 -27.73
CA PRO A 14 -11.56 25.44 -27.22
C PRO A 14 -11.22 24.07 -27.83
N LEU A 15 -10.95 24.02 -29.14
CA LEU A 15 -10.63 22.78 -29.85
C LEU A 15 -9.27 22.23 -29.43
N TYR A 16 -8.26 23.08 -29.29
CA TYR A 16 -6.93 22.65 -28.84
C TYR A 16 -6.94 22.16 -27.38
N LEU A 17 -7.73 22.82 -26.51
CA LEU A 17 -7.97 22.33 -25.14
C LEU A 17 -8.58 20.94 -25.13
N TRP A 18 -9.57 20.71 -25.99
CA TRP A 18 -10.21 19.41 -26.14
C TRP A 18 -9.21 18.33 -26.56
N LEU A 19 -8.44 18.58 -27.62
CA LEU A 19 -7.44 17.63 -28.14
C LEU A 19 -6.34 17.30 -27.12
N SER A 20 -5.87 18.29 -26.34
CA SER A 20 -4.86 18.06 -25.30
C SER A 20 -5.36 17.21 -24.13
N LEU A 21 -6.65 17.37 -23.77
CA LEU A 21 -7.31 16.54 -22.76
C LEU A 21 -7.54 15.14 -23.30
N GLU A 22 -7.97 15.02 -24.54
CA GLU A 22 -8.20 13.75 -25.23
C GLU A 22 -6.91 12.93 -25.37
N ALA A 23 -5.78 13.56 -25.72
CA ALA A 23 -4.49 12.87 -25.78
C ALA A 23 -4.03 12.32 -24.40
N ARG A 24 -4.36 13.02 -23.31
CA ARG A 24 -4.03 12.59 -21.94
C ARG A 24 -5.00 11.54 -21.42
N GLU A 25 -6.28 11.69 -21.74
CA GLU A 25 -7.28 10.65 -21.51
C GLU A 25 -6.88 9.38 -22.26
N SER A 26 -6.44 9.51 -23.51
CA SER A 26 -5.90 8.40 -24.30
C SER A 26 -4.65 7.79 -23.66
N TYR A 27 -3.69 8.58 -23.19
CA TYR A 27 -2.53 8.06 -22.45
C TYR A 27 -2.95 7.27 -21.21
N LEU A 28 -3.94 7.77 -20.46
CA LEU A 28 -4.41 7.12 -19.25
C LEU A 28 -5.26 5.88 -19.53
N GLU A 29 -6.11 5.94 -20.54
CA GLU A 29 -6.88 4.81 -21.05
C GLU A 29 -5.94 3.73 -21.55
N GLU A 30 -4.91 4.08 -22.33
CA GLU A 30 -3.88 3.18 -22.83
C GLU A 30 -3.13 2.49 -21.69
N ILE A 31 -2.57 3.25 -20.73
CA ILE A 31 -1.83 2.62 -19.63
C ILE A 31 -2.74 1.80 -18.70
N CYS A 32 -4.05 2.07 -18.64
CA CYS A 32 -4.97 1.37 -17.74
C CYS A 32 -5.82 0.29 -18.42
N VAL A 33 -5.72 0.11 -19.75
CA VAL A 33 -6.67 -0.71 -20.53
C VAL A 33 -6.69 -2.17 -20.08
N HIS A 34 -5.57 -2.70 -19.60
CA HIS A 34 -5.45 -4.08 -19.13
C HIS A 34 -6.09 -4.34 -17.76
N TYR A 35 -6.45 -3.30 -17.03
CA TYR A 35 -7.16 -3.41 -15.76
C TYR A 35 -8.67 -3.22 -15.95
N SER A 36 -9.20 -3.67 -17.09
CA SER A 36 -10.55 -3.45 -17.62
C SER A 36 -11.72 -3.87 -16.71
N ASP A 37 -11.48 -4.67 -15.67
CA ASP A 37 -12.47 -4.91 -14.60
C ASP A 37 -12.70 -3.67 -13.72
N GLY A 38 -11.95 -2.60 -13.98
CA GLY A 38 -11.92 -1.39 -13.21
C GLY A 38 -13.01 -0.40 -13.53
N THR A 39 -13.61 0.19 -12.49
CA THR A 39 -14.48 1.35 -12.68
C THR A 39 -13.62 2.60 -12.86
N TYR A 40 -13.64 3.16 -14.07
CA TYR A 40 -13.09 4.47 -14.35
C TYR A 40 -13.98 5.56 -13.77
N ARG A 41 -13.39 6.53 -13.05
CA ARG A 41 -14.14 7.70 -12.54
C ARG A 41 -13.38 8.99 -12.80
N ARG A 42 -14.07 9.96 -13.40
CA ARG A 42 -13.67 11.38 -13.42
C ARG A 42 -14.30 12.06 -12.21
N PRO A 43 -13.54 12.40 -11.15
CA PRO A 43 -14.09 12.98 -9.92
C PRO A 43 -14.57 14.43 -10.10
N VAL A 44 -14.18 15.09 -11.19
CA VAL A 44 -14.60 16.45 -11.55
C VAL A 44 -14.99 16.50 -13.02
N SER A 45 -16.00 17.29 -13.35
CA SER A 45 -16.47 17.41 -14.74
C SER A 45 -15.38 18.03 -15.64
N PRO A 46 -15.33 17.68 -16.95
CA PRO A 46 -14.34 18.24 -17.87
C PRO A 46 -14.29 19.77 -17.85
N VAL A 47 -15.45 20.42 -17.77
CA VAL A 47 -15.56 21.89 -17.68
C VAL A 47 -14.87 22.42 -16.42
N GLN A 48 -15.06 21.78 -15.26
CA GLN A 48 -14.40 22.19 -14.03
C GLN A 48 -12.89 21.98 -14.07
N GLN A 49 -12.41 20.92 -14.73
CA GLN A 49 -10.98 20.67 -14.93
C GLN A 49 -10.34 21.77 -15.78
N ILE A 50 -11.01 22.16 -16.87
CA ILE A 50 -10.60 23.27 -17.73
C ILE A 50 -10.58 24.58 -16.93
N LEU A 51 -11.63 24.90 -16.18
CA LEU A 51 -11.68 26.15 -15.42
C LEU A 51 -10.61 26.22 -14.32
N ARG A 52 -10.38 25.11 -13.60
CA ARG A 52 -9.44 25.06 -12.47
C ARG A 52 -8.00 24.79 -12.86
N GLY A 53 -7.76 24.25 -14.06
CA GLY A 53 -6.44 23.79 -14.49
C GLY A 53 -5.89 22.62 -13.69
N LYS A 54 -6.74 21.90 -12.97
CA LYS A 54 -6.37 20.76 -12.16
C LYS A 54 -7.41 19.68 -12.36
N GLY A 55 -6.97 18.45 -12.44
CA GLY A 55 -7.83 17.29 -12.55
C GLY A 55 -7.17 16.08 -11.93
N SER A 56 -7.98 15.03 -11.76
CA SER A 56 -7.47 13.72 -11.45
C SER A 56 -8.26 12.66 -12.20
N TYR A 57 -7.62 11.52 -12.42
CA TYR A 57 -8.21 10.34 -13.03
C TYR A 57 -8.00 9.18 -12.08
N LEU A 58 -9.04 8.39 -11.85
CA LEU A 58 -9.01 7.29 -10.90
C LEU A 58 -9.44 6.00 -11.59
N VAL A 59 -8.58 4.99 -11.46
CA VAL A 59 -8.82 3.62 -11.92
C VAL A 59 -8.73 2.72 -10.70
N GLN A 60 -9.73 1.86 -10.52
CA GLN A 60 -9.72 0.81 -9.50
C GLN A 60 -9.54 -0.51 -10.23
N GLY A 61 -8.79 -1.46 -9.70
CA GLY A 61 -8.59 -2.75 -10.37
C GLY A 61 -8.40 -3.90 -9.38
N LYS A 62 -8.21 -5.10 -9.91
CA LYS A 62 -7.74 -6.26 -9.15
C LYS A 62 -6.50 -6.84 -9.80
N HIS A 63 -5.48 -7.17 -9.01
CA HIS A 63 -4.26 -7.85 -9.45
C HIS A 63 -3.87 -8.89 -8.40
N LEU A 64 -3.58 -10.12 -8.82
CA LEU A 64 -3.29 -11.26 -7.92
C LEU A 64 -4.32 -11.43 -6.78
N GLY A 65 -5.61 -11.21 -7.08
CA GLY A 65 -6.70 -11.29 -6.11
C GLY A 65 -6.83 -10.09 -5.16
N ARG A 66 -5.92 -9.11 -5.21
CA ARG A 66 -5.96 -7.89 -4.40
C ARG A 66 -6.56 -6.73 -5.17
N SER A 67 -7.41 -5.94 -4.52
CA SER A 67 -7.87 -4.66 -5.07
C SER A 67 -6.78 -3.60 -4.97
N PHE A 68 -6.69 -2.74 -5.97
CA PHE A 68 -5.80 -1.59 -5.97
C PHE A 68 -6.46 -0.37 -6.61
N VAL A 69 -5.87 0.80 -6.39
CA VAL A 69 -6.32 2.06 -6.99
C VAL A 69 -5.13 2.79 -7.58
N VAL A 70 -5.26 3.21 -8.84
CA VAL A 70 -4.34 4.12 -9.51
C VAL A 70 -5.01 5.48 -9.62
N GLU A 71 -4.33 6.53 -9.17
CA GLU A 71 -4.79 7.91 -9.27
C GLU A 71 -3.75 8.77 -9.96
N TYR A 72 -4.10 9.31 -11.12
CA TYR A 72 -3.27 10.28 -11.84
C TYR A 72 -3.78 11.69 -11.56
N ARG A 73 -2.97 12.54 -10.93
CA ARG A 73 -3.26 13.95 -10.61
C ARG A 73 -2.42 14.86 -11.50
N TYR A 74 -3.02 15.92 -12.03
CA TYR A 74 -2.31 16.93 -12.80
C TYR A 74 -2.76 18.34 -12.48
N GLY A 75 -1.85 19.31 -12.63
CA GLY A 75 -2.12 20.71 -12.34
C GLY A 75 -1.25 21.71 -13.10
N TRP A 76 -1.90 22.65 -13.76
CA TRP A 76 -1.32 23.76 -14.51
C TRP A 76 -1.40 25.03 -13.65
N LYS A 77 -0.32 25.34 -12.93
CA LYS A 77 -0.24 26.58 -12.17
C LYS A 77 0.09 27.74 -13.12
N HIS A 78 -0.81 28.73 -13.19
CA HIS A 78 -0.65 30.08 -13.74
C HIS A 78 -0.46 30.29 -15.25
N ALA A 79 -0.01 29.31 -16.02
CA ALA A 79 0.04 29.45 -17.47
C ALA A 79 -1.11 28.68 -18.12
N ALA A 80 -2.30 29.31 -18.20
CA ALA A 80 -3.40 28.78 -19.00
C ALA A 80 -2.94 28.50 -20.46
N TRP A 81 -1.93 29.23 -20.93
CA TRP A 81 -1.33 29.05 -22.23
C TRP A 81 -0.44 27.80 -22.38
N GLN A 82 0.22 27.33 -21.32
CA GLN A 82 1.05 26.11 -21.38
C GLN A 82 0.21 24.85 -21.65
N ARG A 83 -1.10 24.90 -21.39
CA ARG A 83 -2.04 23.82 -21.74
C ARG A 83 -2.18 23.63 -23.26
N PHE A 84 -1.79 24.62 -24.06
CA PHE A 84 -1.79 24.55 -25.51
C PHE A 84 -0.46 24.07 -26.09
N THR A 85 0.39 23.46 -25.27
CA THR A 85 1.63 22.84 -25.73
C THR A 85 1.53 21.33 -25.54
N ASN A 86 2.32 20.57 -26.30
CA ASN A 86 2.50 19.13 -26.08
C ASN A 86 3.38 18.84 -24.85
N GLU A 87 3.71 19.86 -24.05
CA GLU A 87 4.52 19.67 -22.85
C GLU A 87 3.71 19.02 -21.72
N PRO A 88 4.35 18.17 -20.90
CA PRO A 88 3.72 17.60 -19.71
C PRO A 88 3.33 18.71 -18.72
N ALA A 89 2.27 18.48 -17.94
CA ALA A 89 1.86 19.46 -16.95
C ALA A 89 2.93 19.61 -15.87
N PRO A 90 3.17 20.83 -15.36
CA PRO A 90 4.28 21.08 -14.46
C PRO A 90 4.14 20.35 -13.12
N ASN A 91 2.91 20.02 -12.72
CA ASN A 91 2.61 19.25 -11.52
C ASN A 91 1.81 18.01 -11.93
N GLU A 92 2.50 16.94 -12.29
CA GLU A 92 1.90 15.63 -12.55
C GLU A 92 2.36 14.63 -11.50
N GLU A 93 1.43 13.80 -11.07
CA GLU A 93 1.66 12.78 -10.04
C GLU A 93 0.82 11.55 -10.36
N LEU A 94 1.43 10.38 -10.43
CA LEU A 94 0.74 9.09 -10.48
C LEU A 94 0.91 8.42 -9.12
N GLU A 95 -0.19 7.97 -8.52
CA GLU A 95 -0.19 7.25 -7.25
C GLU A 95 -0.83 5.87 -7.42
N ILE A 96 -0.13 4.81 -7.03
CA ILE A 96 -0.66 3.44 -6.98
C ILE A 96 -0.86 3.08 -5.51
N ARG A 97 -2.05 2.56 -5.14
CA ARG A 97 -2.42 2.21 -3.78
C ARG A 97 -2.93 0.78 -3.67
N PHE A 98 -2.40 0.04 -2.71
CA PHE A 98 -2.93 -1.25 -2.25
C PHE A 98 -3.42 -1.12 -0.81
N PRO A 99 -4.65 -1.54 -0.47
CA PRO A 99 -5.06 -1.74 0.91
C PRO A 99 -4.17 -2.79 1.57
N VAL A 100 -3.70 -2.52 2.78
CA VAL A 100 -2.90 -3.45 3.59
C VAL A 100 -3.28 -3.41 5.06
N ILE A 101 -3.09 -4.53 5.76
CA ILE A 101 -3.14 -4.59 7.23
C ILE A 101 -1.86 -3.94 7.77
N GLN A 102 -1.95 -2.66 8.12
CA GLN A 102 -0.79 -1.90 8.60
C GLN A 102 -0.30 -2.38 9.97
N LYS A 103 0.98 -2.73 10.04
CA LYS A 103 1.70 -3.17 11.25
C LYS A 103 2.62 -2.09 11.81
N PHE A 104 3.26 -1.35 10.91
CA PHE A 104 4.11 -0.20 11.20
C PHE A 104 4.01 0.81 10.06
N TRP A 105 4.32 2.06 10.35
CA TRP A 105 4.48 3.11 9.35
C TRP A 105 5.85 2.98 8.71
N LEU A 106 5.90 3.06 7.39
CA LEU A 106 7.14 3.06 6.62
C LEU A 106 7.04 4.16 5.57
N ARG A 107 8.11 4.94 5.39
CA ARG A 107 8.25 5.88 4.27
C ARG A 107 9.66 5.79 3.72
N MET A 108 9.77 5.72 2.41
CA MET A 108 11.03 5.77 1.67
C MET A 108 10.94 6.87 0.62
N ILE A 109 11.93 7.76 0.58
CA ILE A 109 12.05 8.85 -0.39
C ILE A 109 13.47 8.80 -0.97
N PRO A 110 13.68 8.97 -2.28
CA PRO A 110 15.02 9.06 -2.84
C PRO A 110 15.85 10.16 -2.17
N GLN A 111 17.10 9.85 -1.84
CA GLN A 111 18.02 10.81 -1.25
C GLN A 111 18.38 11.89 -2.30
N LYS A 112 18.33 13.15 -1.89
CA LYS A 112 18.82 14.29 -2.67
C LYS A 112 20.06 14.86 -1.99
N GLU A 113 20.99 15.41 -2.77
CA GLU A 113 22.32 15.83 -2.31
C GLU A 113 22.29 16.82 -1.12
N ASP A 114 21.22 17.59 -0.95
CA ASP A 114 21.13 18.67 0.04
C ASP A 114 20.18 18.40 1.23
N GLU A 115 19.55 17.23 1.33
CA GLU A 115 18.61 16.93 2.41
C GLU A 115 19.31 16.14 3.54
N THR A 116 19.67 16.80 4.65
CA THR A 116 20.05 16.12 5.91
C THR A 116 18.79 15.72 6.67
N PRO A 117 18.43 14.44 6.76
CA PRO A 117 17.14 14.06 7.32
C PRO A 117 17.23 13.96 8.84
N GLU A 118 16.43 14.76 9.55
CA GLU A 118 16.15 14.52 10.95
C GLU A 118 15.35 13.20 11.05
N ALA A 119 15.91 12.21 11.77
CA ALA A 119 15.32 10.88 11.99
C ALA A 119 15.32 9.91 10.79
N GLU A 120 16.41 9.88 10.02
CA GLU A 120 16.70 8.78 9.09
C GLU A 120 17.03 7.46 9.84
N ILE A 121 16.57 6.34 9.29
CA ILE A 121 16.98 5.00 9.68
C ILE A 121 17.94 4.44 8.63
N LYS A 122 19.09 3.91 9.07
CA LYS A 122 19.97 3.10 8.23
C LYS A 122 19.69 1.62 8.49
N ILE A 123 19.54 0.84 7.41
CA ILE A 123 19.21 -0.59 7.50
C ILE A 123 20.43 -1.50 7.26
N GLY A 124 21.60 -0.92 6.99
CA GLY A 124 22.86 -1.64 6.80
C GLY A 124 23.03 -2.22 5.40
N ILE A 125 22.28 -1.72 4.42
CA ILE A 125 22.34 -2.15 3.01
C ILE A 125 22.73 -0.93 2.18
N PRO A 126 24.00 -0.82 1.72
CA PRO A 126 24.49 0.37 1.02
C PRO A 126 23.61 0.79 -0.16
N VAL A 127 23.18 -0.17 -0.99
CA VAL A 127 22.31 0.11 -2.15
C VAL A 127 21.00 0.79 -1.76
N ILE A 128 20.47 0.55 -0.56
CA ILE A 128 19.26 1.23 -0.08
C ILE A 128 19.63 2.51 0.67
N ASP A 129 20.57 2.40 1.61
CA ASP A 129 20.97 3.49 2.52
C ASP A 129 21.62 4.68 1.80
N ASP A 130 22.20 4.47 0.61
CA ASP A 130 22.81 5.51 -0.23
C ASP A 130 21.81 6.16 -1.20
N ASN A 131 20.70 5.47 -1.49
CA ASN A 131 19.72 5.91 -2.49
C ASN A 131 18.41 6.41 -1.88
N TYR A 132 18.10 6.06 -0.63
CA TYR A 132 16.81 6.35 -0.01
C TYR A 132 16.96 6.80 1.45
N ILE A 133 16.22 7.84 1.78
CA ILE A 133 15.93 8.25 3.15
C ILE A 133 14.75 7.43 3.66
N ILE A 134 14.96 6.69 4.76
CA ILE A 134 13.95 5.81 5.36
C ILE A 134 13.44 6.39 6.67
N HIS A 135 12.12 6.42 6.84
CA HIS A 135 11.47 6.74 8.10
C HIS A 135 10.49 5.65 8.52
N SER A 136 10.44 5.37 9.82
CA SER A 136 9.47 4.45 10.43
C SER A 136 9.23 4.78 11.89
N ASN A 137 8.04 4.42 12.40
CA ASN A 137 7.73 4.47 13.82
C ASN A 137 8.18 3.20 14.56
N GLN A 138 8.63 2.17 13.85
CA GLN A 138 9.18 0.93 14.41
C GLN A 138 10.46 0.57 13.67
N VAL A 139 11.56 1.23 14.05
CA VAL A 139 12.87 1.14 13.40
C VAL A 139 13.30 -0.30 13.12
N LYS A 140 13.25 -1.16 14.15
CA LYS A 140 13.67 -2.55 14.04
C LYS A 140 12.79 -3.36 13.07
N ALA A 141 11.46 -3.24 13.17
CA ALA A 141 10.54 -3.97 12.29
C ALA A 141 10.69 -3.54 10.83
N ALA A 142 10.89 -2.25 10.58
CA ALA A 142 11.18 -1.74 9.23
C ALA A 142 12.52 -2.25 8.70
N ALA A 143 13.58 -2.25 9.51
CA ALA A 143 14.88 -2.78 9.12
C ALA A 143 14.81 -4.29 8.81
N ASP A 144 14.20 -5.09 9.69
CA ASP A 144 14.00 -6.53 9.49
C ASP A 144 13.18 -6.83 8.22
N PHE A 145 12.18 -6.00 7.93
CA PHE A 145 11.39 -6.10 6.69
C PHE A 145 12.20 -5.76 5.45
N LEU A 146 12.90 -4.62 5.46
CA LEU A 146 13.64 -4.13 4.30
C LEU A 146 14.94 -4.89 4.03
N THR A 147 15.49 -5.60 5.02
CA THR A 147 16.67 -6.48 4.83
C THR A 147 16.30 -7.86 4.27
N SER A 148 15.02 -8.19 4.18
CA SER A 148 14.57 -9.42 3.55
C SER A 148 14.87 -9.45 2.05
N SER A 149 15.39 -10.58 1.56
CA SER A 149 15.65 -10.80 0.14
C SER A 149 14.39 -10.65 -0.73
N VAL A 150 13.22 -11.03 -0.21
CA VAL A 150 11.94 -10.89 -0.92
C VAL A 150 11.54 -9.42 -1.05
N ALA A 151 11.62 -8.66 0.04
CA ALA A 151 11.31 -7.23 0.01
C ALA A 151 12.27 -6.47 -0.92
N LEU A 152 13.58 -6.75 -0.82
CA LEU A 152 14.61 -6.16 -1.67
C LEU A 152 14.39 -6.48 -3.15
N TYR A 153 14.05 -7.72 -3.49
CA TYR A 153 13.78 -8.12 -4.88
C TYR A 153 12.65 -7.29 -5.51
N HIS A 154 11.55 -7.09 -4.77
CA HIS A 154 10.44 -6.27 -5.27
C HIS A 154 10.75 -4.78 -5.29
N LEU A 155 11.48 -4.26 -4.29
CA LEU A 155 11.92 -2.86 -4.26
C LEU A 155 12.84 -2.52 -5.43
N GLN A 156 13.81 -3.38 -5.75
CA GLN A 156 14.71 -3.18 -6.89
C GLN A 156 13.99 -3.17 -8.25
N ARG A 157 12.79 -3.77 -8.32
CA ARG A 157 11.96 -3.73 -9.51
C ARG A 157 11.14 -2.44 -9.64
N LEU A 158 11.07 -1.62 -8.59
CA LEU A 158 10.30 -0.39 -8.51
C LEU A 158 11.20 0.83 -8.62
N TYR A 159 10.89 1.72 -9.56
CA TYR A 159 11.42 3.08 -9.57
C TYR A 159 10.35 3.99 -8.96
N PHE A 160 10.64 4.79 -7.94
CA PHE A 160 9.62 5.64 -7.31
C PHE A 160 10.21 6.93 -6.72
N ASP A 161 9.39 7.97 -6.64
CA ASP A 161 9.72 9.21 -5.92
C ASP A 161 9.31 9.15 -4.45
N ARG A 162 8.35 8.29 -4.11
CA ARG A 162 7.97 8.01 -2.73
C ARG A 162 7.28 6.65 -2.63
N LEU A 163 7.68 5.87 -1.64
CA LEU A 163 6.97 4.67 -1.19
C LEU A 163 6.54 4.87 0.26
N GLU A 164 5.30 4.53 0.59
CA GLU A 164 4.77 4.71 1.94
C GLU A 164 3.77 3.62 2.32
N ILE A 165 3.91 3.08 3.53
CA ILE A 165 2.89 2.27 4.20
C ILE A 165 2.28 3.13 5.30
N TYR A 166 1.08 3.66 5.07
CA TYR A 166 0.41 4.57 6.00
C TYR A 166 -1.11 4.56 5.85
N ARG A 167 -1.80 4.64 7.00
CA ARG A 167 -3.25 4.60 7.15
C ARG A 167 -3.90 3.40 6.44
N GLY A 168 -3.29 2.22 6.55
CA GLY A 168 -3.82 0.99 5.97
C GLY A 168 -3.62 0.87 4.45
N PHE A 169 -2.67 1.62 3.87
CA PHE A 169 -2.34 1.53 2.46
C PHE A 169 -0.84 1.45 2.24
N LEU A 170 -0.42 0.55 1.35
CA LEU A 170 0.87 0.63 0.65
C LEU A 170 0.67 1.53 -0.57
N ARG A 171 1.48 2.58 -0.69
CA ARG A 171 1.38 3.58 -1.75
C ARG A 171 2.73 3.79 -2.41
N VAL A 172 2.72 3.95 -3.71
CA VAL A 172 3.87 4.47 -4.47
C VAL A 172 3.43 5.67 -5.27
N THR A 173 4.26 6.70 -5.25
CA THR A 173 4.07 7.94 -5.98
C THR A 173 5.19 8.14 -7.00
N PHE A 174 4.79 8.54 -8.20
CA PHE A 174 5.66 8.95 -9.29
C PHE A 174 5.38 10.41 -9.62
N VAL A 175 6.40 11.25 -9.62
CA VAL A 175 6.35 12.67 -9.95
C VAL A 175 6.76 12.84 -11.41
N LYS A 176 5.94 13.61 -12.16
CA LYS A 176 6.10 13.86 -13.59
C LYS A 176 6.28 12.57 -14.42
N PRO A 177 5.38 11.57 -14.27
CA PRO A 177 5.47 10.29 -14.97
C PRO A 177 5.55 10.46 -16.50
N ALA A 178 4.72 11.32 -17.10
CA ALA A 178 4.73 11.51 -18.56
C ALA A 178 6.06 12.11 -19.06
N ALA A 179 6.64 13.06 -18.31
CA ALA A 179 7.94 13.64 -18.64
C ALA A 179 9.10 12.63 -18.56
N ARG A 180 8.92 11.53 -17.82
CA ARG A 180 9.87 10.43 -17.69
C ARG A 180 9.54 9.26 -18.61
N SER A 181 8.64 9.46 -19.57
CA SER A 181 8.18 8.41 -20.50
C SER A 181 7.64 7.18 -19.77
N PHE A 182 6.97 7.37 -18.63
CA PHE A 182 6.34 6.26 -17.89
C PHE A 182 5.28 5.59 -18.77
N THR A 183 5.47 4.31 -19.05
CA THR A 183 4.65 3.54 -19.99
C THR A 183 3.63 2.65 -19.28
N GLN A 184 2.76 2.01 -20.05
CA GLN A 184 1.90 0.93 -19.56
C GLN A 184 2.73 -0.20 -18.93
N TYR A 185 3.84 -0.58 -19.56
CA TYR A 185 4.73 -1.63 -19.04
C TYR A 185 5.28 -1.28 -17.64
N ASP A 186 5.62 -0.01 -17.42
CA ASP A 186 6.08 0.48 -16.12
C ASP A 186 4.97 0.42 -15.07
N LEU A 187 3.73 0.73 -15.45
CA LEU A 187 2.57 0.58 -14.58
C LEU A 187 2.37 -0.88 -14.18
N GLU A 188 2.35 -1.79 -15.15
CA GLU A 188 2.13 -3.22 -14.93
C GLU A 188 3.20 -3.81 -14.01
N ARG A 189 4.47 -3.50 -14.30
CA ARG A 189 5.60 -3.91 -13.46
C ARG A 189 5.48 -3.35 -12.04
N SER A 190 5.01 -2.11 -11.90
CA SER A 190 4.84 -1.47 -10.59
C SER A 190 3.70 -2.10 -9.79
N VAL A 191 2.57 -2.38 -10.42
CA VAL A 191 1.41 -3.06 -9.81
C VAL A 191 1.80 -4.49 -9.40
N ASP A 192 2.52 -5.23 -10.24
CA ASP A 192 3.02 -6.58 -9.93
C ASP A 192 3.96 -6.60 -8.71
N ALA A 193 4.96 -5.71 -8.72
CA ALA A 193 5.92 -5.61 -7.63
C ALA A 193 5.23 -5.16 -6.32
N LEU A 194 4.29 -4.20 -6.39
CA LEU A 194 3.57 -3.74 -5.20
C LEU A 194 2.59 -4.74 -4.62
N ALA A 195 1.88 -5.49 -5.47
CA ALA A 195 1.01 -6.57 -4.99
C ALA A 195 1.82 -7.62 -4.22
N SER A 196 2.94 -8.06 -4.79
CA SER A 196 3.84 -9.03 -4.15
C SER A 196 4.48 -8.47 -2.87
N PHE A 197 4.87 -7.20 -2.88
CA PHE A 197 5.42 -6.51 -1.72
C PHE A 197 4.39 -6.39 -0.59
N ALA A 198 3.13 -6.09 -0.92
CA ALA A 198 2.01 -6.05 0.04
C ALA A 198 1.75 -7.42 0.67
N ASP A 199 1.71 -8.50 -0.13
CA ASP A 199 1.53 -9.86 0.37
C ASP A 199 2.66 -10.26 1.31
N TYR A 200 3.91 -9.94 0.94
CA TYR A 200 5.07 -10.23 1.78
C TYR A 200 5.02 -9.45 3.11
N TYR A 201 4.70 -8.15 3.04
CA TYR A 201 4.52 -7.30 4.21
C TYR A 201 3.49 -7.88 5.17
N GLU A 202 2.35 -8.36 4.66
CA GLU A 202 1.29 -8.97 5.47
C GLU A 202 1.67 -10.35 6.01
N ALA A 203 2.44 -11.14 5.26
CA ALA A 203 2.89 -12.47 5.68
C ALA A 203 3.90 -12.44 6.84
N GLN A 204 4.76 -11.41 6.94
CA GLN A 204 5.82 -11.33 7.96
C GLN A 204 5.35 -11.36 9.43
N MET A 205 4.05 -11.20 9.71
CA MET A 205 3.50 -11.37 11.07
C MET A 205 2.47 -12.49 11.13
N ARG A 206 2.84 -13.66 10.61
CA ARG A 206 2.41 -14.86 11.32
C ARG A 206 3.09 -14.81 12.68
N LEU A 207 2.40 -14.20 13.65
CA LEU A 207 2.64 -14.44 15.07
C LEU A 207 2.71 -15.94 15.20
N THR A 208 3.93 -16.47 15.26
CA THR A 208 4.15 -17.84 15.67
C THR A 208 3.90 -17.75 17.17
N VAL A 209 2.62 -17.82 17.56
CA VAL A 209 2.24 -18.00 18.94
C VAL A 209 2.67 -19.42 19.27
N SER A 210 3.95 -19.58 19.58
CA SER A 210 4.41 -20.75 20.31
C SER A 210 3.80 -20.60 21.70
N VAL A 211 2.59 -21.13 21.88
CA VAL A 211 2.07 -21.40 23.21
C VAL A 211 3.00 -22.46 23.77
N LEU A 212 4.03 -22.02 24.48
CA LEU A 212 4.80 -22.91 25.35
C LEU A 212 3.81 -23.36 26.41
N THR A 213 3.12 -24.47 26.17
CA THR A 213 2.37 -25.20 27.19
C THR A 213 3.36 -25.89 28.11
N ALA A 214 4.27 -25.14 28.72
CA ALA A 214 4.91 -25.57 29.97
C ALA A 214 3.88 -25.35 31.08
N HIS A 215 2.73 -26.03 30.98
CA HIS A 215 1.96 -26.32 32.15
C HIS A 215 2.73 -27.43 32.85
N ASP A 216 3.42 -27.08 33.91
CA ASP A 216 4.04 -28.01 34.87
C ASP A 216 3.01 -28.96 35.53
N GLY A 217 1.75 -28.95 35.10
CA GLY A 217 0.66 -29.71 35.67
C GLY A 217 0.23 -29.22 37.05
N THR A 218 0.72 -28.04 37.49
CA THR A 218 0.48 -27.56 38.86
C THR A 218 -0.71 -26.63 38.98
N VAL A 219 -1.34 -26.20 37.89
CA VAL A 219 -2.48 -25.25 37.90
C VAL A 219 -3.62 -25.77 37.04
N CYS A 220 -4.83 -25.76 37.59
CA CYS A 220 -6.05 -26.15 36.88
C CYS A 220 -6.40 -25.09 35.81
N PRO A 221 -6.56 -25.47 34.53
CA PRO A 221 -6.82 -24.51 33.46
C PRO A 221 -8.22 -23.87 33.51
N TYR A 222 -9.17 -24.43 34.27
CA TYR A 222 -10.51 -23.86 34.44
C TYR A 222 -10.51 -22.70 35.45
N CYS A 223 -10.21 -23.00 36.71
CA CYS A 223 -10.26 -22.02 37.79
C CYS A 223 -8.97 -21.22 37.97
N ARG A 224 -7.86 -21.66 37.35
CA ARG A 224 -6.51 -21.10 37.50
C ARG A 224 -5.93 -21.20 38.93
N CYS A 225 -6.49 -22.07 39.77
CA CYS A 225 -5.96 -22.39 41.08
C CYS A 225 -4.96 -23.55 41.02
N GLY A 226 -4.08 -23.65 42.02
CA GLY A 226 -3.12 -24.75 42.14
C GLY A 226 -3.80 -26.12 42.25
N LEU A 227 -3.29 -27.10 41.52
CA LEU A 227 -3.65 -28.51 41.62
C LEU A 227 -2.88 -29.11 42.80
N ASN A 228 -3.58 -29.35 43.90
CA ASN A 228 -3.06 -30.07 45.06
C ASN A 228 -3.90 -31.34 45.27
N ALA A 229 -3.38 -32.48 44.81
CA ALA A 229 -4.07 -33.77 44.91
C ALA A 229 -4.33 -34.23 46.36
N ALA A 230 -3.65 -33.65 47.35
CA ALA A 230 -3.92 -33.93 48.76
C ALA A 230 -5.12 -33.14 49.31
N ALA A 231 -5.47 -32.02 48.67
CA ALA A 231 -6.56 -31.15 49.11
C ALA A 231 -7.86 -31.39 48.33
N GLU A 232 -7.78 -31.72 47.04
CA GLU A 232 -8.94 -31.92 46.17
C GLU A 232 -8.64 -32.99 45.11
N ALA A 233 -9.65 -33.78 44.76
CA ALA A 233 -9.54 -34.78 43.70
C ALA A 233 -9.30 -34.12 42.34
N VAL A 234 -8.48 -34.78 41.52
CA VAL A 234 -8.11 -34.30 40.19
C VAL A 234 -8.52 -35.31 39.13
N VAL A 235 -9.00 -34.83 37.99
CA VAL A 235 -9.38 -35.61 36.82
C VAL A 235 -8.40 -35.31 35.70
N THR A 236 -7.83 -36.37 35.11
CA THR A 236 -6.98 -36.27 33.93
C THR A 236 -7.80 -36.63 32.70
N CYS A 237 -7.89 -35.72 31.72
CA CYS A 237 -8.56 -35.98 30.47
C CYS A 237 -7.90 -37.15 29.72
N LYS A 238 -8.68 -38.17 29.34
CA LYS A 238 -8.16 -39.36 28.64
C LYS A 238 -7.61 -39.08 27.23
N HIS A 239 -8.01 -37.97 26.60
CA HIS A 239 -7.63 -37.64 25.22
C HIS A 239 -6.39 -36.75 25.14
N CYS A 240 -6.35 -35.65 25.89
CA CYS A 240 -5.27 -34.66 25.83
C CYS A 240 -4.37 -34.62 27.06
N GLY A 241 -4.67 -35.39 28.12
CA GLY A 241 -3.85 -35.44 29.34
C GLY A 241 -3.98 -34.22 30.25
N THR A 242 -4.81 -33.22 29.91
CA THR A 242 -5.05 -32.06 30.76
C THR A 242 -5.61 -32.47 32.11
N ILE A 243 -5.02 -31.94 33.20
CA ILE A 243 -5.44 -32.20 34.58
C ILE A 243 -6.33 -31.04 35.06
N LEU A 244 -7.49 -31.36 35.63
CA LEU A 244 -8.43 -30.42 36.24
C LEU A 244 -8.81 -30.88 37.65
N HIS A 245 -9.30 -29.97 38.49
CA HIS A 245 -10.05 -30.39 39.69
C HIS A 245 -11.31 -31.14 39.27
N GLU A 246 -11.71 -32.15 40.03
CA GLU A 246 -12.92 -32.93 39.77
C GLU A 246 -14.18 -32.05 39.79
N SER A 247 -14.22 -31.05 40.67
CA SER A 247 -15.27 -30.03 40.73
C SER A 247 -15.37 -29.26 39.40
N CYS A 248 -14.23 -28.76 38.90
CA CYS A 248 -14.13 -28.03 37.64
C CYS A 248 -14.51 -28.90 36.44
N TRP A 249 -14.12 -30.18 36.44
CA TRP A 249 -14.52 -31.12 35.39
C TRP A 249 -16.04 -31.33 35.37
N THR A 250 -16.63 -31.54 36.54
CA THR A 250 -18.07 -31.76 36.69
C THR A 250 -18.87 -30.50 36.31
N GLU A 251 -18.40 -29.33 36.72
CA GLU A 251 -19.01 -28.03 36.39
C GLU A 251 -18.95 -27.74 34.88
N ASN A 252 -17.79 -27.96 34.25
CA ASN A 252 -17.61 -27.71 32.83
C ASN A 252 -18.21 -28.81 31.94
N GLY A 253 -18.47 -30.02 32.50
CA GLY A 253 -19.02 -31.19 31.81
C GLY A 253 -18.10 -31.88 30.80
N GLN A 254 -16.95 -31.27 30.47
CA GLN A 254 -15.97 -31.77 29.49
C GLN A 254 -14.59 -31.14 29.71
N CYS A 255 -13.60 -31.56 28.91
CA CYS A 255 -12.27 -30.96 28.93
C CYS A 255 -12.31 -29.48 28.49
N THR A 256 -11.55 -28.62 29.18
CA THR A 256 -11.46 -27.18 28.85
C THR A 256 -10.46 -26.86 27.73
N THR A 257 -9.64 -27.84 27.32
CA THR A 257 -8.67 -27.66 26.24
C THR A 257 -9.39 -27.56 24.90
N TRP A 258 -9.23 -26.41 24.24
CA TRP A 258 -9.86 -26.16 22.94
C TRP A 258 -9.37 -27.17 21.90
N GLY A 259 -10.31 -27.78 21.17
CA GLY A 259 -10.02 -28.83 20.18
C GLY A 259 -9.80 -30.23 20.77
N CYS A 260 -9.94 -30.43 22.08
CA CYS A 260 -9.99 -31.77 22.65
C CYS A 260 -11.31 -32.45 22.24
N SER A 261 -11.21 -33.47 21.39
CA SER A 261 -12.31 -34.37 21.06
C SER A 261 -12.56 -35.33 22.23
N ALA A 262 -13.28 -34.85 23.24
CA ALA A 262 -13.86 -35.71 24.27
C ALA A 262 -14.89 -36.68 23.67
#